data_AF-A0A832V7E6-F1
#
_entry.id   AF-A0A832V7E6-F1
#
_cell.length_a   1.000
_cell.length_b   1.000
_cell.length_c   1.000
_cell.angle_alpha   90.00
_cell.angle_beta   90.00
_cell.angle_gamma   90.00
#
_symmetry.space_group_name_H-M   'P 1'
#
loop_
_entity.id
_entity.type
_entity.pdbx_description
1 polymer ?
#
loop_
_entity_poly.entity_id
_entity_poly.type
_entity_poly.pdbx_seq_one_letter_code
_entity_poly.pdbx_strand_id
1 'polypeptide(L)'
;LATGDFSRELAEFARRFPSLQRELIDRRDHHMARRLVALLRDGQRVAAVVGEGHLPGLERRLARLSPEVVPLSRLLALRGNR
;
A
#
# COMPACT_ATOMS: atom_id res chain seq x y z
N LEU A 1 8.36 -22.32 2.62
CA LEU A 1 7.90 -21.06 3.23
C LEU A 1 8.29 -19.95 2.27
N ALA A 2 7.39 -19.53 1.37
CA ALA A 2 7.67 -18.41 0.48
C ALA A 2 7.80 -17.17 1.37
N THR A 3 9.01 -16.63 1.48
CA THR A 3 9.35 -15.58 2.44
C THR A 3 8.71 -14.23 2.13
N GLY A 4 7.94 -14.10 1.04
CA GLY A 4 6.98 -13.01 0.80
C GLY A 4 7.56 -11.59 0.68
N ASP A 5 8.84 -11.40 1.00
CA ASP A 5 9.50 -10.10 1.00
C ASP A 5 9.94 -9.71 -0.41
N PHE A 6 8.97 -9.28 -1.21
CA PHE A 6 9.18 -8.75 -2.57
C PHE A 6 9.85 -7.37 -2.56
N SER A 7 10.18 -6.83 -1.39
CA SER A 7 10.71 -5.48 -1.22
C SER A 7 12.08 -5.33 -1.88
N ARG A 8 12.89 -6.39 -1.86
CA ARG A 8 14.23 -6.38 -2.46
C ARG A 8 14.15 -6.29 -3.98
N GLU A 9 13.29 -7.09 -4.60
CA GLU A 9 13.02 -7.08 -6.04
C GLU A 9 12.42 -5.75 -6.47
N LEU A 10 11.51 -5.17 -5.67
CA LEU A 10 10.93 -3.87 -5.94
C LEU A 10 11.97 -2.75 -5.84
N ALA A 11 12.88 -2.82 -4.87
CA ALA A 11 13.98 -1.86 -4.73
C ALA A 11 14.96 -1.97 -5.90
N GLU A 12 15.29 -3.19 -6.34
CA GLU A 12 16.13 -3.39 -7.52
C GLU A 12 15.44 -2.89 -8.79
N PHE A 13 14.14 -3.17 -8.95
CA PHE A 13 13.32 -2.67 -10.05
C PHE A 13 13.32 -1.15 -10.09
N ALA A 14 13.09 -0.49 -8.96
CA ALA A 14 13.11 0.97 -8.85
C ALA A 14 14.47 1.56 -9.25
N ARG A 15 15.57 0.91 -8.82
CA ARG A 15 16.94 1.31 -9.17
C ARG A 15 17.24 1.11 -10.65
N ARG A 16 16.82 -0.01 -11.24
CA ARG A 16 17.15 -0.38 -12.63
C ARG A 16 16.24 0.28 -13.66
N PHE A 17 15.00 0.56 -13.31
CA PHE A 17 13.97 1.10 -14.20
C PHE A 17 13.22 2.28 -13.56
N PRO A 18 13.90 3.41 -13.27
CA PRO A 18 13.30 4.53 -12.55
C PRO A 18 12.12 5.19 -13.29
N SER A 19 12.12 5.19 -14.62
CA SER A 19 10.96 5.66 -15.40
C SER A 19 9.74 4.76 -15.21
N LEU A 20 9.93 3.44 -15.28
CA LEU A 20 8.84 2.48 -15.06
C LEU A 20 8.34 2.50 -13.62
N GLN A 21 9.23 2.65 -12.64
CA GLN A 21 8.83 2.86 -11.24
C GLN A 21 7.89 4.05 -11.08
N ARG A 22 8.24 5.20 -11.67
CA ARG A 22 7.41 6.40 -11.61
C ARG A 22 6.05 6.20 -12.24
N GLU A 23 6.01 5.61 -13.42
CA GLU A 23 4.78 5.44 -14.19
C GLU A 23 3.86 4.33 -13.61
N LEU A 24 4.43 3.21 -13.21
CA LEU A 24 3.69 2.02 -12.78
C LEU A 24 3.42 1.96 -11.29
N ILE A 25 4.18 2.66 -10.45
CA ILE A 25 4.02 2.61 -8.99
C ILE A 25 3.71 4.00 -8.44
N ASP A 26 4.62 4.97 -8.58
CA ASP A 26 4.49 6.25 -7.87
C ASP A 26 3.24 7.07 -8.30
N ARG A 27 2.89 7.02 -9.60
CA ARG A 27 1.65 7.63 -10.11
C ARG A 27 0.39 6.96 -9.56
N ARG A 28 0.40 5.63 -9.44
CA ARG A 28 -0.72 4.88 -8.85
C ARG A 28 -0.85 5.19 -7.37
N ASP A 29 0.26 5.28 -6.63
CA ASP A 29 0.24 5.69 -5.22
C ASP A 29 -0.36 7.09 -5.05
N HIS A 30 0.01 8.02 -5.94
CA HIS A 30 -0.58 9.36 -5.94
C HIS A 30 -2.09 9.32 -6.17
N HIS A 31 -2.54 8.58 -7.18
CA HIS A 31 -3.97 8.44 -7.48
C HIS A 31 -4.73 7.81 -6.32
N MET A 32 -4.24 6.69 -5.78
CA MET A 32 -4.85 5.99 -4.65
C MET A 32 -4.94 6.88 -3.41
N ALA A 33 -3.85 7.56 -3.03
CA ALA A 33 -3.86 8.45 -1.87
C ALA A 33 -4.90 9.58 -2.03
N ARG A 34 -4.99 10.19 -3.22
CA ARG A 34 -5.99 11.24 -3.50
C ARG A 34 -7.42 10.71 -3.39
N ARG A 35 -7.68 9.51 -3.91
CA ARG A 35 -8.99 8.86 -3.80
C ARG A 35 -9.36 8.58 -2.35
N LEU A 36 -8.44 8.03 -1.57
CA LEU A 36 -8.66 7.74 -0.15
C LEU A 36 -8.97 9.01 0.64
N VAL A 37 -8.22 10.09 0.41
CA VAL A 37 -8.49 11.40 1.03
C VAL A 37 -9.89 11.93 0.65
N ALA A 38 -10.30 11.78 -0.60
CA ALA A 38 -11.63 12.22 -1.03
C ALA A 38 -12.74 11.42 -0.31
N LEU A 39 -12.66 10.10 -0.30
CA LEU A 39 -13.64 9.23 0.38
C LEU A 39 -13.76 9.55 1.88
N LEU A 40 -12.63 9.83 2.55
CA LEU A 40 -12.62 10.21 3.96
C LEU A 40 -13.25 11.60 4.19
N ARG A 41 -13.01 12.56 3.29
CA ARG A 41 -13.63 13.90 3.35
C ARG A 41 -15.14 13.85 3.14
N ASP A 42 -15.61 12.89 2.38
CA ASP A 42 -17.04 12.63 2.16
C ASP A 42 -17.68 11.89 3.37
N GLY A 43 -16.94 11.73 4.48
CA GLY A 43 -17.44 11.13 5.72
C GLY A 43 -17.53 9.60 5.69
N GLN A 44 -16.93 8.94 4.69
CA GLN A 44 -17.00 7.49 4.57
C GLN A 44 -16.02 6.77 5.52
N ARG A 45 -16.43 5.59 5.97
CA ARG A 45 -15.54 4.63 6.63
C ARG A 45 -14.86 3.78 5.56
N VAL A 46 -13.53 3.89 5.46
CA VAL A 46 -12.77 3.29 4.37
C VAL A 46 -11.86 2.18 4.90
N ALA A 47 -11.95 1.00 4.29
CA ALA A 47 -10.94 -0.05 4.40
C ALA A 47 -10.35 -0.29 3.01
N ALA A 48 -9.07 0.02 2.83
CA ALA A 48 -8.38 -0.12 1.55
C ALA A 48 -7.55 -1.41 1.54
N VAL A 49 -7.77 -2.26 0.53
CA VAL A 49 -6.94 -3.44 0.28
C VAL A 49 -5.96 -3.09 -0.84
N VAL A 50 -4.66 -3.17 -0.54
CA VAL A 50 -3.60 -2.77 -1.45
C VAL A 50 -2.53 -3.86 -1.53
N GLY A 51 -1.80 -3.90 -2.64
CA GLY A 51 -0.58 -4.70 -2.73
C GLY A 51 0.54 -4.07 -1.89
N GLU A 52 1.37 -4.90 -1.27
CA GLU A 52 2.47 -4.47 -0.38
C GLU A 52 3.44 -3.48 -1.04
N GLY A 53 3.70 -3.62 -2.34
CA GLY A 53 4.56 -2.69 -3.09
C GLY A 53 4.08 -1.23 -3.12
N HIS A 54 2.83 -0.96 -2.79
CA HIS A 54 2.27 0.40 -2.69
C HIS A 54 2.33 0.98 -1.28
N LEU A 55 2.57 0.14 -0.26
CA LEU A 55 2.53 0.55 1.13
C LEU A 55 3.49 1.71 1.43
N PRO A 56 4.77 1.68 1.03
CA PRO A 56 5.69 2.78 1.33
C PRO A 56 5.25 4.11 0.71
N GLY A 57 4.70 4.07 -0.51
CA GLY A 57 4.22 5.26 -1.20
C GLY A 57 2.96 5.84 -0.58
N LEU A 58 2.03 4.98 -0.16
CA LEU A 58 0.81 5.38 0.54
C LEU A 58 1.11 5.92 1.94
N GLU A 59 1.98 5.28 2.72
CA GLU A 59 2.37 5.75 4.06
C GLU A 59 2.92 7.18 4.01
N ARG A 60 3.86 7.45 3.09
CA ARG A 60 4.40 8.81 2.92
C ARG A 60 3.32 9.83 2.55
N ARG A 61 2.40 9.46 1.66
CA ARG A 61 1.37 10.38 1.15
C ARG A 61 0.21 10.59 2.13
N LEU A 62 -0.08 9.60 2.96
CA LEU A 62 -1.16 9.60 3.94
C LEU A 62 -0.66 9.83 5.37
N ALA A 63 0.60 10.23 5.55
CA ALA A 63 1.24 10.37 6.87
C ALA A 63 0.42 11.22 7.86
N ARG A 64 -0.26 12.27 7.39
CA ARG A 64 -1.12 13.14 8.22
C ARG A 64 -2.43 12.49 8.67
N LEU A 65 -2.88 11.47 7.96
CA LEU A 65 -4.09 10.70 8.29
C LEU A 65 -3.76 9.49 9.17
N SER A 66 -2.50 9.06 9.18
CA SER A 66 -1.99 7.94 9.99
C SER A 66 -2.93 6.71 9.97
N PRO A 67 -3.24 6.16 8.78
CA PRO A 67 -4.16 5.03 8.68
C PRO A 67 -3.58 3.79 9.39
N GLU A 68 -4.45 2.99 10.01
CA GLU A 68 -4.06 1.69 10.52
C GLU A 68 -3.72 0.74 9.36
N VAL A 69 -2.55 0.11 9.44
CA VAL A 69 -2.10 -0.89 8.45
C VAL A 69 -2.17 -2.27 9.10
N VAL A 70 -2.99 -3.15 8.52
CA VAL A 70 -3.16 -4.51 9.02
C VAL A 70 -2.73 -5.50 7.94
N PRO A 71 -1.65 -6.29 8.15
CA PRO A 71 -1.23 -7.31 7.21
C PRO A 71 -2.32 -8.38 7.02
N LEU A 72 -2.52 -8.84 5.79
CA LEU A 72 -3.52 -9.87 5.49
C LEU A 72 -3.23 -11.17 6.26
N SER A 73 -1.96 -11.55 6.43
CA SER A 73 -1.55 -12.70 7.23
C SER A 73 -2.08 -12.64 8.66
N ARG A 74 -2.10 -11.45 9.28
CA ARG A 74 -2.66 -11.23 10.62
C ARG A 74 -4.17 -11.43 10.64
N LEU A 75 -4.88 -10.92 9.62
CA LEU A 75 -6.33 -11.11 9.50
C LEU A 75 -6.70 -12.59 9.31
N LEU A 76 -5.92 -13.32 8.52
CA LEU A 76 -6.13 -14.76 8.30
C LEU A 76 -5.91 -15.58 9.57
N ALA A 77 -4.89 -15.26 10.36
CA ALA A 77 -4.64 -15.92 11.64
C ALA A 77 -5.80 -15.73 12.63
N LEU A 78 -6.42 -14.55 12.65
CA LEU A 78 -7.61 -14.28 13.47
C LEU A 78 -8.84 -15.09 13.03
N ARG A 79 -8.92 -15.46 11.74
CA ARG A 79 -10.02 -16.26 11.20
C ARG A 79 -9.92 -17.75 11.54
N GLY A 80 -8.72 -18.27 11.72
CA GLY A 80 -8.46 -19.68 12.08
C GLY A 80 -8.69 -20.02 13.56
N ASN A 81 -8.94 -19.02 14.40
CA ASN A 81 -9.28 -19.18 15.82
C ASN A 81 -10.81 -19.20 16.08
N ARG A 82 -11.61 -19.57 15.07
CA ARG A 82 -13.05 -19.82 15.21
C ARG A 82 -13.37 -21.25 14.82
#